data_AF-A0A375FY67-F1
#
_entry.id   AF-A0A375FY67-F1
#
_cell.length_a   1.000
_cell.length_b   1.000
_cell.length_c   1.000
_cell.angle_alpha   90.00
_cell.angle_beta   90.00
_cell.angle_gamma   90.00
#
_symmetry.space_group_name_H-M   'P 1'
#
loop_
_entity.id
_entity.type
_entity.pdbx_description
1 polymer ?
#
loop_
_entity_poly.entity_id
_entity_poly.type
_entity_poly.pdbx_seq_one_letter_code
_entity_poly.pdbx_strand_id
1 'polypeptide(L)'
;MGFEQLAALKAKLVEQAKAEKAAESAKRTKGTNGNKGTTDGKGTNGGKGAKGPKGNKPARARDAAPAVPEKPVDPVVLAISRLQKRFPAVFPKNPAPKVPLKVGIFQDLVQHAQELKLTEAELRDAIRTWCRGARYWNGMVEGAARVDLAGEPAGQVTEADARRARQLQRSRTARPLPKQPAQQAEQARQAQQAQQTQPEQPAQATEPSQADKPA
;
A
#
# COMPACT_ATOMS: atom_id res chain seq x y z
N MET A 1 -29.28 -28.49 46.44
CA MET A 1 -30.10 -27.50 45.72
C MET A 1 -29.25 -26.54 44.86
N GLY A 2 -28.19 -27.00 44.18
CA GLY A 2 -27.21 -26.12 43.52
C GLY A 2 -27.27 -26.06 41.99
N PHE A 3 -27.97 -27.01 41.33
CA PHE A 3 -27.98 -27.12 39.87
C PHE A 3 -29.18 -26.41 39.21
N GLU A 4 -30.29 -26.25 39.94
CA GLU A 4 -31.49 -25.55 39.43
C GLU A 4 -31.27 -24.04 39.32
N GLN A 5 -30.46 -23.44 40.20
CA GLN A 5 -30.12 -22.02 40.11
C GLN A 5 -29.32 -21.70 38.85
N LEU A 6 -28.46 -22.63 38.38
CA LEU A 6 -27.71 -22.47 37.13
C LEU A 6 -28.60 -22.59 35.89
N ALA A 7 -29.62 -23.45 35.92
CA ALA A 7 -30.60 -23.55 34.85
C ALA A 7 -31.45 -22.28 34.76
N ALA A 8 -31.90 -21.74 35.89
CA ALA A 8 -32.65 -20.48 35.95
C ALA A 8 -31.82 -19.27 35.48
N LEU A 9 -30.52 -19.22 35.84
CA LEU A 9 -29.60 -18.17 35.38
C LEU A 9 -29.35 -18.23 33.87
N LYS A 10 -29.18 -19.44 33.31
CA LYS A 10 -29.01 -19.61 31.85
C LYS A 10 -30.28 -19.25 31.09
N ALA A 11 -31.46 -19.60 31.60
CA ALA A 11 -32.73 -19.21 30.99
C ALA A 11 -32.88 -17.68 30.92
N LYS A 12 -32.53 -16.97 32.00
CA LYS A 12 -32.60 -15.51 32.07
C LYS A 12 -31.63 -14.81 31.11
N LEU A 13 -30.44 -15.37 30.89
CA LEU A 13 -29.47 -14.83 29.93
C LEU A 13 -29.91 -15.05 28.47
N VAL A 14 -30.54 -16.19 28.16
CA VAL A 14 -31.09 -16.45 26.82
C VAL A 14 -32.25 -15.50 26.50
N GLU A 15 -33.07 -15.17 27.51
CA GLU A 15 -34.16 -14.21 27.38
C GLU A 15 -33.65 -12.79 27.14
N GLN A 16 -32.61 -12.36 27.87
CA GLN A 16 -31.96 -11.05 27.65
C GLN A 16 -31.32 -10.94 26.26
N ALA A 17 -30.66 -11.99 25.77
CA ALA A 17 -30.06 -11.99 24.43
C ALA A 17 -31.11 -11.89 23.31
N LYS A 18 -32.30 -12.48 23.50
CA LYS A 18 -33.42 -12.32 22.55
C LYS A 18 -34.00 -10.90 22.58
N ALA A 19 -34.08 -10.27 23.75
CA ALA A 19 -34.56 -8.90 23.88
C ALA A 19 -33.62 -7.88 23.20
N GLU A 20 -32.30 -8.03 23.34
CA GLU A 20 -31.33 -7.15 22.64
C GLU A 20 -31.36 -7.34 21.12
N LYS A 21 -31.48 -8.59 20.63
CA LYS A 21 -31.63 -8.86 19.18
C LYS A 21 -32.92 -8.29 18.60
N ALA A 22 -34.00 -8.21 19.38
CA ALA A 22 -35.25 -7.58 18.96
C ALA A 22 -35.15 -6.04 18.98
N ALA A 23 -34.45 -5.46 19.94
CA ALA A 23 -34.21 -4.01 19.99
C ALA A 23 -33.26 -3.52 18.87
N GLU A 24 -32.26 -4.32 18.50
CA GLU A 24 -31.31 -3.96 17.42
C GLU A 24 -31.93 -4.07 16.02
N SER A 25 -32.87 -5.01 15.82
CA SER A 25 -33.60 -5.13 14.55
C SER A 25 -34.64 -4.01 14.35
N ALA A 26 -35.18 -3.42 15.43
CA ALA A 26 -36.06 -2.26 15.35
C ALA A 26 -35.32 -0.92 15.06
N LYS A 27 -34.02 -0.83 15.31
CA LYS A 27 -33.23 0.41 15.07
C LYS A 27 -32.73 0.54 13.62
N ARG A 28 -32.73 -0.54 12.84
CA ARG A 28 -32.25 -0.56 11.45
C ARG A 28 -33.28 -0.13 10.39
N THR A 29 -34.55 0.13 10.77
CA THR A 29 -35.62 0.48 9.82
C THR A 29 -35.98 1.98 9.80
N LYS A 30 -35.27 2.83 10.56
CA LYS A 30 -35.48 4.30 10.56
C LYS A 30 -34.26 5.04 10.02
N GLY A 31 -34.08 4.99 8.70
CA GLY A 31 -32.98 5.69 8.02
C GLY A 31 -33.10 5.63 6.49
N THR A 32 -34.25 6.01 5.93
CA THR A 32 -34.42 6.20 4.49
C THR A 32 -35.18 7.49 4.20
N ASN A 33 -34.76 8.15 3.11
CA ASN A 33 -35.28 9.38 2.46
C ASN A 33 -34.91 10.71 3.15
N GLY A 34 -34.36 11.71 2.48
CA GLY A 34 -34.16 11.95 1.04
C GLY A 34 -34.30 13.47 0.85
N ASN A 35 -33.39 14.13 0.15
CA ASN A 35 -33.72 15.43 -0.43
C ASN A 35 -32.93 15.70 -1.71
N LYS A 36 -33.72 15.95 -2.75
CA LYS A 36 -33.43 16.31 -4.13
C LYS A 36 -34.07 17.69 -4.29
N GLY A 37 -33.32 18.68 -4.78
CA GLY A 37 -33.87 19.99 -5.18
C GLY A 37 -32.79 21.08 -5.14
N THR A 38 -32.36 21.62 -6.30
CA THR A 38 -32.86 22.84 -6.98
C THR A 38 -32.15 24.11 -6.45
N THR A 39 -31.18 24.63 -7.21
CA THR A 39 -31.23 25.80 -8.14
C THR A 39 -31.09 27.17 -7.45
N ASP A 40 -30.57 28.12 -8.24
CA ASP A 40 -30.45 29.56 -8.00
C ASP A 40 -29.22 29.97 -7.15
N GLY A 41 -28.19 30.67 -7.65
CA GLY A 41 -28.13 31.66 -8.72
C GLY A 41 -27.97 33.05 -8.10
N LYS A 42 -26.74 33.57 -7.95
CA LYS A 42 -26.50 35.02 -7.79
C LYS A 42 -25.02 35.44 -7.89
N GLY A 43 -24.75 36.44 -8.75
CA GLY A 43 -23.73 37.48 -8.55
C GLY A 43 -22.35 37.23 -9.14
N THR A 44 -22.12 37.46 -10.44
CA THR A 44 -21.59 38.71 -11.03
C THR A 44 -20.25 39.20 -10.46
N ASN A 45 -19.18 39.16 -11.26
CA ASN A 45 -18.50 40.41 -11.61
C ASN A 45 -17.79 40.32 -12.97
N GLY A 46 -18.05 41.33 -13.80
CA GLY A 46 -17.49 41.46 -15.14
C GLY A 46 -16.14 42.19 -15.12
N GLY A 47 -15.26 41.80 -16.04
CA GLY A 47 -14.05 42.53 -16.42
C GLY A 47 -13.88 42.43 -17.92
N LYS A 48 -14.11 43.55 -18.60
CA LYS A 48 -14.22 43.75 -20.06
C LYS A 48 -12.90 44.26 -20.63
N GLY A 49 -12.57 43.82 -21.85
CA GLY A 49 -11.56 44.44 -22.74
C GLY A 49 -10.44 43.46 -23.10
N ALA A 50 -10.03 43.24 -24.36
CA ALA A 50 -10.22 44.00 -25.59
C ALA A 50 -10.13 43.07 -26.81
N LYS A 51 -10.76 43.50 -27.92
CA LYS A 51 -10.79 42.85 -29.24
C LYS A 51 -9.54 43.18 -30.06
N GLY A 52 -9.09 42.18 -30.82
CA GLY A 52 -8.66 42.32 -32.24
C GLY A 52 -7.28 41.72 -32.57
N PRO A 53 -7.00 41.34 -33.84
CA PRO A 53 -7.88 40.78 -34.87
C PRO A 53 -7.34 39.47 -35.52
N LYS A 54 -8.17 38.92 -36.42
CA LYS A 54 -7.99 37.71 -37.23
C LYS A 54 -6.65 37.63 -37.97
N GLY A 55 -5.99 36.47 -37.87
CA GLY A 55 -5.00 35.96 -38.83
C GLY A 55 -5.43 34.57 -39.32
N ASN A 56 -5.68 34.46 -40.62
CA ASN A 56 -6.13 33.27 -41.33
C ASN A 56 -4.92 32.42 -41.78
N LYS A 57 -4.80 31.16 -41.35
CA LYS A 57 -4.09 30.04 -42.05
C LYS A 57 -4.16 28.72 -41.24
N PRO A 58 -4.04 27.54 -41.87
CA PRO A 58 -5.10 26.55 -41.89
C PRO A 58 -4.85 25.35 -40.97
N ALA A 59 -5.93 24.60 -40.74
CA ALA A 59 -5.97 23.32 -40.06
C ALA A 59 -4.88 22.37 -40.56
N ARG A 60 -3.88 22.10 -39.72
CA ARG A 60 -3.02 20.93 -39.83
C ARG A 60 -3.66 19.83 -38.98
N ALA A 61 -3.77 18.66 -39.57
CA ALA A 61 -4.27 17.43 -38.99
C ALA A 61 -3.82 17.28 -37.54
N ARG A 62 -4.75 16.95 -36.65
CA ARG A 62 -4.41 16.39 -35.35
C ARG A 62 -3.97 14.96 -35.58
N ASP A 63 -2.75 14.81 -36.09
CA ASP A 63 -1.99 13.59 -35.91
C ASP A 63 -1.98 13.29 -34.41
N ALA A 64 -2.46 12.10 -34.06
CA ALA A 64 -2.56 11.62 -32.70
C ALA A 64 -1.20 11.75 -32.00
N ALA A 65 -1.15 12.57 -30.95
CA ALA A 65 0.03 12.66 -30.10
C ALA A 65 0.35 11.25 -29.55
N PRO A 66 1.61 10.79 -29.64
CA PRO A 66 2.00 9.45 -29.19
C PRO A 66 1.86 9.35 -27.66
N ALA A 67 1.34 8.21 -27.21
CA ALA A 67 1.18 7.87 -25.80
C ALA A 67 2.49 8.07 -25.03
N VAL A 68 2.39 8.79 -23.92
CA VAL A 68 3.48 9.01 -22.95
C VAL A 68 4.02 7.63 -22.51
N PRO A 69 5.36 7.42 -22.42
CA PRO A 69 5.90 6.16 -21.96
C PRO A 69 5.52 5.95 -20.49
N GLU A 70 4.47 5.16 -20.25
CA GLU A 70 4.00 4.83 -18.92
C GLU A 70 5.08 3.99 -18.22
N LYS A 71 5.46 4.40 -17.02
CA LYS A 71 6.44 3.71 -16.18
C LYS A 71 6.06 2.22 -16.11
N PRO A 72 7.00 1.28 -16.31
CA PRO A 72 6.68 -0.15 -16.29
C PRO A 72 5.99 -0.49 -14.96
N VAL A 73 4.77 -1.00 -15.05
CA VAL A 73 3.99 -1.40 -13.87
C VAL A 73 4.74 -2.53 -13.17
N ASP A 74 4.91 -2.39 -11.85
CA ASP A 74 5.59 -3.39 -11.03
C ASP A 74 4.95 -4.78 -11.25
N PRO A 75 5.72 -5.82 -11.64
CA PRO A 75 5.21 -7.16 -11.86
C PRO A 75 4.44 -7.71 -10.65
N VAL A 76 4.83 -7.35 -9.42
CA VAL A 76 4.16 -7.75 -8.19
C VAL A 76 2.74 -7.20 -8.12
N VAL A 77 2.53 -5.95 -8.56
CA VAL A 77 1.21 -5.32 -8.58
C VAL A 77 0.31 -5.98 -9.63
N LEU A 78 0.88 -6.36 -10.78
CA LEU A 78 0.16 -7.12 -11.81
C LEU A 78 -0.24 -8.52 -11.29
N ALA A 79 0.66 -9.22 -10.61
CA ALA A 79 0.38 -10.52 -10.00
C ALA A 79 -0.74 -10.42 -8.95
N ILE A 80 -0.68 -9.44 -8.05
CA ILE A 80 -1.77 -9.17 -7.09
C ILE A 80 -3.08 -8.89 -7.83
N SER A 81 -3.06 -8.10 -8.90
CA SER A 81 -4.28 -7.77 -9.66
C SER A 81 -4.91 -9.01 -10.32
N ARG A 82 -4.10 -9.98 -10.76
CA ARG A 82 -4.61 -11.26 -11.28
C ARG A 82 -5.23 -12.12 -10.18
N LEU A 83 -4.58 -12.20 -9.02
CA LEU A 83 -5.12 -12.88 -7.84
C LEU A 83 -6.47 -12.30 -7.41
N GLN A 84 -6.61 -10.98 -7.41
CA GLN A 84 -7.88 -10.30 -7.08
C GLN A 84 -9.01 -10.61 -8.06
N LYS A 85 -8.70 -10.79 -9.35
CA LYS A 85 -9.70 -11.15 -10.36
C LYS A 85 -10.19 -12.59 -10.21
N ARG A 86 -9.30 -13.52 -9.85
CA ARG A 86 -9.63 -14.95 -9.70
C ARG A 86 -10.26 -15.27 -8.36
N PHE A 87 -9.76 -14.66 -7.28
CA PHE A 87 -10.15 -14.94 -5.91
C PHE A 87 -10.61 -13.67 -5.19
N PRO A 88 -11.76 -13.08 -5.59
CA PRO A 88 -12.22 -11.81 -5.03
C PRO A 88 -12.63 -11.90 -3.55
N ALA A 89 -13.01 -13.09 -3.07
CA ALA A 89 -13.35 -13.32 -1.66
C ALA A 89 -12.13 -13.17 -0.73
N VAL A 90 -10.97 -13.67 -1.18
CA VAL A 90 -9.72 -13.70 -0.40
C VAL A 90 -8.87 -12.46 -0.62
N PHE A 91 -8.86 -11.98 -1.87
CA PHE A 91 -8.12 -10.80 -2.29
C PHE A 91 -9.11 -9.71 -2.71
N PRO A 92 -9.82 -9.08 -1.76
CA PRO A 92 -10.75 -8.00 -2.06
C PRO A 92 -10.01 -6.76 -2.60
N LYS A 93 -10.67 -6.03 -3.51
CA LYS A 93 -10.19 -4.74 -4.03
C LYS A 93 -10.73 -3.59 -3.17
N ASN A 94 -10.02 -2.46 -3.15
CA ASN A 94 -10.49 -1.24 -2.47
C ASN A 94 -11.89 -0.84 -2.99
N PRO A 95 -12.87 -0.45 -2.16
CA PRO A 95 -12.78 -0.07 -0.73
C PRO A 95 -12.91 -1.21 0.30
N ALA A 96 -13.10 -2.47 -0.11
CA ALA A 96 -13.33 -3.55 0.84
C ALA A 96 -12.10 -3.82 1.74
N PRO A 97 -12.31 -4.16 3.03
CA PRO A 97 -11.23 -4.46 3.97
C PRO A 97 -10.51 -5.75 3.56
N LYS A 98 -9.19 -5.79 3.76
CA LYS A 98 -8.42 -7.02 3.52
C LYS A 98 -8.68 -8.02 4.64
N VAL A 99 -8.91 -9.28 4.27
CA VAL A 99 -9.16 -10.37 5.21
C VAL A 99 -7.87 -11.10 5.60
N PRO A 100 -7.78 -11.67 6.81
CA PRO A 100 -6.68 -12.55 7.20
C PRO A 100 -6.64 -13.80 6.32
N LEU A 101 -5.49 -14.11 5.74
CA LEU A 101 -5.34 -15.28 4.89
C LEU A 101 -5.12 -16.56 5.73
N LYS A 102 -5.57 -17.70 5.20
CA LYS A 102 -5.22 -19.04 5.69
C LYS A 102 -3.70 -19.20 5.83
N VAL A 103 -3.26 -19.86 6.89
CA VAL A 103 -1.84 -20.22 7.07
C VAL A 103 -1.49 -21.29 6.03
N GLY A 104 -0.44 -21.06 5.24
CA GLY A 104 -0.06 -21.97 4.17
C GLY A 104 -0.84 -21.79 2.85
N ILE A 105 -1.62 -20.71 2.69
CA ILE A 105 -2.39 -20.42 1.47
C ILE A 105 -1.53 -20.39 0.18
N PHE A 106 -0.22 -20.23 0.31
CA PHE A 106 0.70 -20.29 -0.82
C PHE A 106 0.65 -21.64 -1.53
N GLN A 107 0.60 -22.76 -0.79
CA GLN A 107 0.52 -24.11 -1.39
C GLN A 107 -0.77 -24.29 -2.21
N ASP A 108 -1.86 -23.72 -1.72
CA ASP A 108 -3.14 -23.74 -2.42
C ASP A 108 -3.07 -22.88 -3.69
N LEU A 109 -2.39 -21.72 -3.63
CA LEU A 109 -2.23 -20.82 -4.77
C LEU A 109 -1.28 -21.34 -5.85
N VAL A 110 -0.25 -22.10 -5.48
CA VAL A 110 0.70 -22.70 -6.44
C VAL A 110 -0.03 -23.65 -7.40
N GLN A 111 -1.05 -24.37 -6.92
CA GLN A 111 -1.88 -25.24 -7.76
C GLN A 111 -2.64 -24.46 -8.85
N HIS A 112 -2.99 -23.21 -8.58
CA HIS A 112 -3.67 -22.31 -9.52
C HIS A 112 -2.71 -21.35 -10.25
N ALA A 113 -1.40 -21.41 -10.02
CA ALA A 113 -0.43 -20.49 -10.60
C ALA A 113 -0.36 -20.59 -12.13
N GLN A 114 -0.51 -21.81 -12.67
CA GLN A 114 -0.52 -22.07 -14.12
C GLN A 114 -1.71 -21.39 -14.82
N GLU A 115 -2.91 -21.46 -14.23
CA GLU A 115 -4.10 -20.77 -14.75
C GLU A 115 -3.93 -19.25 -14.76
N LEU A 116 -3.24 -18.72 -13.75
CA LEU A 116 -2.97 -17.29 -13.59
C LEU A 116 -1.81 -16.80 -14.46
N LYS A 117 -1.09 -17.71 -15.14
CA LYS A 117 0.13 -17.44 -15.91
C LYS A 117 1.16 -16.66 -15.08
N LEU A 118 1.32 -17.06 -13.82
CA LEU A 118 2.27 -16.48 -12.87
C LEU A 118 3.32 -17.53 -12.51
N THR A 119 4.56 -17.08 -12.35
CA THR A 119 5.61 -17.93 -11.78
C THR A 119 5.47 -18.03 -10.27
N GLU A 120 6.01 -19.11 -9.69
CA GLU A 120 6.01 -19.30 -8.24
C GLU A 120 6.73 -18.16 -7.50
N ALA A 121 7.82 -17.65 -8.09
CA ALA A 121 8.58 -16.53 -7.54
C ALA A 121 7.74 -15.25 -7.46
N GLU A 122 7.06 -14.89 -8.55
CA GLU A 122 6.15 -13.72 -8.59
C GLU A 122 4.99 -13.88 -7.60
N LEU A 123 4.43 -15.09 -7.50
CA LEU A 123 3.37 -15.39 -6.54
C LEU A 123 3.83 -15.19 -5.10
N ARG A 124 5.03 -15.67 -4.76
CA ARG A 124 5.63 -15.49 -3.43
C ARG A 124 5.85 -14.02 -3.11
N ASP A 125 6.35 -13.23 -4.05
CA ASP A 125 6.56 -11.79 -3.86
C ASP A 125 5.25 -11.01 -3.78
N ALA A 126 4.23 -11.42 -4.55
CA ALA A 126 2.87 -10.90 -4.45
C ALA A 126 2.28 -11.11 -3.05
N ILE A 127 2.33 -12.34 -2.53
CA ILE A 127 1.80 -12.66 -1.19
C ILE A 127 2.60 -11.93 -0.10
N ARG A 128 3.92 -11.91 -0.20
CA ARG A 128 4.79 -11.18 0.74
C ARG A 128 4.42 -9.70 0.79
N THR A 129 4.22 -9.08 -0.38
CA THR A 129 3.82 -7.68 -0.48
C THR A 129 2.40 -7.45 0.05
N TRP A 130 1.49 -8.37 -0.24
CA TRP A 130 0.11 -8.34 0.26
C TRP A 130 0.05 -8.34 1.79
N CYS A 131 0.78 -9.25 2.44
CA CYS A 131 0.82 -9.44 3.88
C CYS A 131 1.60 -8.35 4.65
N ARG A 132 2.41 -7.53 3.97
CA ARG A 132 3.15 -6.38 4.55
C ARG A 132 2.40 -5.05 4.44
N GLY A 133 1.20 -5.06 3.87
CA GLY A 133 0.39 -3.86 3.69
C GLY A 133 -0.32 -3.44 4.98
N ALA A 134 -0.40 -2.13 5.24
CA ALA A 134 -1.10 -1.59 6.41
C ALA A 134 -2.57 -2.06 6.50
N ARG A 135 -3.25 -2.14 5.35
CA ARG A 135 -4.64 -2.65 5.28
C ARG A 135 -4.76 -4.12 5.72
N TYR A 136 -3.74 -4.94 5.49
CA TYR A 136 -3.74 -6.33 5.93
C TYR A 136 -3.53 -6.43 7.44
N TRP A 137 -2.61 -5.63 7.98
CA TRP A 137 -2.40 -5.56 9.43
C TRP A 137 -3.64 -5.03 10.17
N ASN A 138 -4.39 -4.09 9.60
CA ASN A 138 -5.68 -3.64 10.15
C ASN A 138 -6.71 -4.77 10.28
N GLY A 139 -6.69 -5.76 9.36
CA GLY A 139 -7.60 -6.90 9.39
C GLY A 139 -7.18 -8.01 10.36
N MET A 140 -5.96 -7.97 10.89
CA MET A 140 -5.46 -8.94 11.87
C MET A 140 -5.94 -8.62 13.29
N VAL A 141 -7.22 -8.91 13.53
CA VAL A 141 -7.87 -8.83 14.84
C VAL A 141 -7.93 -10.23 15.44
N GLU A 142 -7.76 -10.32 16.76
CA GLU A 142 -7.87 -11.57 17.50
C GLU A 142 -9.25 -12.22 17.29
N GLY A 143 -9.28 -13.53 17.08
CA GLY A 143 -10.51 -14.30 16.83
C GLY A 143 -11.10 -14.11 15.43
N ALA A 144 -10.52 -13.25 14.58
CA ALA A 144 -10.96 -13.12 13.20
C ALA A 144 -10.73 -14.44 12.43
N ALA A 145 -11.73 -14.88 11.68
CA ALA A 145 -11.62 -16.06 10.82
C ALA A 145 -10.61 -15.81 9.69
N ARG A 146 -9.70 -16.75 9.50
CA ARG A 146 -8.80 -16.79 8.34
C ARG A 146 -9.57 -17.37 7.17
N VAL A 147 -9.38 -16.81 5.99
CA VAL A 147 -10.14 -17.20 4.79
C VAL A 147 -9.24 -17.98 3.84
N ASP A 148 -9.75 -19.09 3.30
CA ASP A 148 -9.11 -19.89 2.26
C ASP A 148 -9.51 -19.45 0.84
N LEU A 149 -8.97 -20.09 -0.21
CA LEU A 149 -9.26 -19.75 -1.61
C LEU A 149 -10.73 -19.84 -2.02
N ALA A 150 -11.51 -20.69 -1.36
CA ALA A 150 -12.94 -20.83 -1.60
C ALA A 150 -13.76 -19.73 -0.90
N GLY A 151 -13.16 -19.00 0.06
CA GLY A 151 -13.87 -18.04 0.90
C GLY A 151 -14.31 -18.64 2.24
N GLU A 152 -13.91 -19.87 2.54
CA GLU A 152 -14.31 -20.60 3.74
C GLU A 152 -13.37 -20.30 4.93
N PRO A 153 -13.87 -20.37 6.16
CA PRO A 153 -13.07 -20.15 7.36
C PRO A 153 -12.08 -21.31 7.60
N ALA A 154 -10.79 -21.04 7.40
CA ALA A 154 -9.68 -21.98 7.59
C ALA A 154 -8.80 -21.58 8.79
N GLY A 155 -9.41 -21.54 9.97
CA GLY A 155 -8.77 -21.21 11.24
C GLY A 155 -9.02 -19.78 11.70
N GLN A 156 -8.34 -19.36 12.77
CA GLN A 156 -8.52 -18.05 13.39
C GLN A 156 -7.19 -17.33 13.60
N VAL A 157 -7.25 -16.01 13.70
CA VAL A 157 -6.10 -15.18 14.07
C VAL A 157 -5.90 -15.28 15.58
N THR A 158 -4.69 -15.69 15.98
CA THR A 158 -4.30 -15.77 17.39
C THR A 158 -4.05 -14.38 17.97
N GLU A 159 -4.17 -14.24 19.29
CA GLU A 159 -3.84 -12.99 19.99
C GLU A 159 -2.40 -12.55 19.70
N ALA A 160 -1.46 -13.50 19.68
CA ALA A 160 -0.05 -13.25 19.38
C ALA A 160 0.15 -12.63 17.97
N ASP A 161 -0.57 -13.14 16.97
CA ASP A 161 -0.50 -12.60 15.60
C ASP A 161 -1.11 -11.19 15.52
N ALA A 162 -2.25 -10.97 16.17
CA ALA A 162 -2.89 -9.65 16.24
C ALA A 162 -1.98 -8.63 16.93
N ARG A 163 -1.34 -9.01 18.04
CA ARG A 163 -0.36 -8.16 18.75
C ARG A 163 0.83 -7.83 17.85
N ARG A 164 1.37 -8.83 17.12
CA ARG A 164 2.49 -8.63 16.18
C ARG A 164 2.10 -7.66 15.06
N ALA A 165 0.91 -7.81 14.47
CA ALA A 165 0.41 -6.91 13.45
C ALA A 165 0.33 -5.46 13.94
N ARG A 166 -0.22 -5.24 15.15
CA ARG A 166 -0.25 -3.92 15.80
C ARG A 166 1.15 -3.32 16.01
N GLN A 167 2.13 -4.15 16.40
CA GLN A 167 3.51 -3.71 16.57
C GLN A 167 4.16 -3.31 15.23
N LEU A 168 3.95 -4.10 14.17
CA LEU A 168 4.46 -3.81 12.83
C LEU A 168 3.86 -2.54 12.24
N GLN A 169 2.58 -2.27 12.51
CA GLN A 169 1.94 -1.02 12.12
C GLN A 169 2.62 0.19 12.76
N ARG A 170 2.81 0.13 14.09
CA ARG A 170 3.45 1.19 14.86
C ARG A 170 4.88 1.45 14.41
N SER A 171 5.67 0.40 14.18
CA SER A 171 7.07 0.56 13.73
C SER A 171 7.17 1.16 12.33
N ARG A 172 6.21 0.85 11.45
CA ARG A 172 6.16 1.42 10.10
C ARG A 172 5.77 2.90 10.09
N THR A 173 4.85 3.32 10.96
CA THR A 173 4.46 4.73 11.08
C THR A 173 5.50 5.56 11.85
N ALA A 174 6.20 4.93 12.80
CA ALA A 174 7.24 5.59 13.60
C ALA A 174 8.58 5.74 12.86
N ARG A 175 8.80 5.06 11.73
CA ARG A 175 10.04 5.21 10.95
C ARG A 175 10.05 6.59 10.29
N PRO A 176 10.89 7.54 10.73
CA PRO A 176 10.98 8.84 10.08
C PRO A 176 11.48 8.62 8.66
N LEU A 177 10.95 9.37 7.68
CA LEU A 177 11.60 9.43 6.37
C LEU A 177 13.06 9.86 6.60
N PRO A 178 14.05 9.18 5.98
CA PRO A 178 15.43 9.63 6.08
C PRO A 178 15.49 11.05 5.49
N LYS A 179 15.75 12.04 6.36
CA LYS A 179 16.10 13.39 5.94
C LYS A 179 17.34 13.26 5.05
N GLN A 180 17.22 13.72 3.82
CA GLN A 180 18.26 13.64 2.79
C GLN A 180 19.60 14.25 3.26
N PRO A 181 20.72 13.80 2.66
CA PRO A 181 22.10 13.99 3.15
C PRO A 181 22.64 15.41 2.90
N ALA A 182 22.02 16.43 3.46
CA ALA A 182 22.57 17.79 3.43
C ALA A 182 23.94 17.88 4.15
N GLN A 183 24.22 16.98 5.10
CA GLN A 183 25.46 16.97 5.87
C GLN A 183 26.66 16.37 5.11
N GLN A 184 26.45 15.51 4.11
CA GLN A 184 27.55 14.94 3.31
C GLN A 184 28.04 15.90 2.22
N ALA A 185 27.15 16.76 1.70
CA ALA A 185 27.54 17.79 0.73
C ALA A 185 28.39 18.91 1.37
N GLU A 186 28.18 19.21 2.65
CA GLU A 186 28.94 20.27 3.35
C GLU A 186 30.34 19.80 3.77
N GLN A 187 30.49 18.53 4.18
CA GLN A 187 31.79 17.93 4.45
C GLN A 187 32.64 17.75 3.19
N ALA A 188 32.02 17.42 2.05
CA ALA A 188 32.72 17.35 0.76
C ALA A 188 33.20 18.73 0.27
N ARG A 189 32.46 19.81 0.57
CA ARG A 189 32.87 21.19 0.24
C ARG A 189 34.03 21.69 1.11
N GLN A 190 34.06 21.34 2.40
CA GLN A 190 35.17 21.72 3.29
C GLN A 190 36.47 20.98 2.95
N ALA A 191 36.39 19.71 2.55
CA ALA A 191 37.56 18.94 2.12
C ALA A 191 38.20 19.48 0.81
N GLN A 192 37.39 20.07 -0.09
CA GLN A 192 37.90 20.67 -1.33
C GLN A 192 38.54 22.04 -1.12
N GLN A 193 38.12 22.82 -0.11
CA GLN A 193 38.77 24.10 0.22
C GLN A 193 40.14 23.92 0.88
N ALA A 194 40.35 22.86 1.66
CA ALA A 194 41.64 22.58 2.30
C ALA A 194 42.75 22.11 1.34
N GLN A 195 42.40 21.66 0.12
CA GLN A 195 43.38 21.24 -0.89
C GLN A 195 43.83 22.37 -1.82
N GLN A 196 43.24 23.56 -1.76
CA GLN A 196 43.61 24.71 -2.62
C GLN A 196 44.59 25.69 -1.96
N THR A 197 45.00 25.47 -0.70
CA THR A 197 45.91 26.36 0.05
C THR A 197 47.27 25.74 0.34
N GLN A 198 47.88 25.04 -0.62
CA GLN A 198 49.33 24.74 -0.55
C GLN A 198 50.10 25.64 -1.52
N PRO A 199 51.09 26.42 -1.03
CA PRO A 199 51.87 27.33 -1.84
C PRO A 199 52.83 26.58 -2.77
N GLU A 200 53.04 27.23 -3.90
CA GLU A 200 53.84 26.87 -5.06
C GLU A 200 55.36 26.84 -4.76
N GLN A 201 56.09 26.00 -5.52
CA GLN A 201 57.53 26.07 -5.92
C GLN A 201 58.59 25.23 -5.14
N PRO A 202 59.76 24.89 -5.77
CA PRO A 202 59.99 24.43 -7.15
C PRO A 202 61.03 23.28 -7.30
N ALA A 203 61.03 22.66 -8.49
CA ALA A 203 62.11 22.04 -9.27
C ALA A 203 63.45 21.57 -8.64
N GLN A 204 63.83 20.31 -8.94
CA GLN A 204 65.18 19.83 -9.32
C GLN A 204 65.06 18.36 -9.83
N ALA A 205 65.31 18.07 -11.12
CA ALA A 205 66.56 17.52 -11.69
C ALA A 205 67.05 16.26 -10.94
N THR A 206 67.34 15.09 -11.53
CA THR A 206 68.03 14.78 -12.79
C THR A 206 67.90 13.27 -13.12
N GLU A 207 68.16 12.97 -14.38
CA GLU A 207 68.27 11.74 -15.19
C GLU A 207 69.01 10.46 -14.64
N PRO A 208 69.08 9.35 -15.43
CA PRO A 208 69.07 7.94 -15.00
C PRO A 208 70.44 7.25 -14.96
N SER A 209 70.54 6.06 -14.35
CA SER A 209 71.70 5.17 -14.55
C SER A 209 71.38 3.68 -14.39
N GLN A 210 71.41 3.01 -15.53
CA GLN A 210 71.97 1.69 -15.89
C GLN A 210 72.27 0.58 -14.86
N ALA A 211 72.05 -0.64 -15.37
CA ALA A 211 72.82 -1.89 -15.20
C ALA A 211 72.81 -2.53 -13.79
N ASP A 212 72.95 -3.83 -13.58
CA ASP A 212 73.42 -4.96 -14.37
C ASP A 212 72.84 -6.24 -13.72
N LYS A 213 72.92 -7.36 -14.44
CA LYS A 213 72.72 -8.77 -14.04
C LYS A 213 73.51 -9.20 -12.78
N PRO A 214 73.56 -10.50 -12.35
CA PRO A 214 72.77 -11.70 -12.70
C PRO A 214 72.31 -12.54 -11.47
N ALA A 215 71.48 -13.57 -11.71
CA ALA A 215 71.65 -14.94 -11.20
C ALA A 215 70.82 -15.90 -12.07
#